data_AF-A0A7R9BZE3-F1
#
_entry.id   AF-A0A7R9BZE3-F1
#
_cell.length_a   1.000
_cell.length_b   1.000
_cell.length_c   1.000
_cell.angle_alpha   90.00
_cell.angle_beta   90.00
_cell.angle_gamma   90.00
#
_symmetry.space_group_name_H-M   'P 1'
#
loop_
_entity.id
_entity.type
_entity.pdbx_description
1 polymer ?
#
loop_
_entity_poly.entity_id
_entity_poly.type
_entity_poly.pdbx_seq_one_letter_code
_entity_poly.pdbx_strand_id
1 'polypeptide(L)'
;MASMPLERLKVLDEIEKDIAQVLTSASHALAEISKDKPSQKQVDQHNTQFLNTLSSVETELTKHINYLIQVSTGQPHEGSIVMQPRNPYSWPDSVWITPNGDCQN
;
A
#
# COMPACT_ATOMS: atom_id res chain seq x y z
N MET A 1 6.00 -1.86 17.90
CA MET A 1 5.73 -0.88 16.81
C MET A 1 4.31 -1.11 16.31
N ALA A 2 3.32 -0.50 16.95
CA ALA A 2 1.91 -0.49 16.50
C ALA A 2 1.69 0.87 15.81
N SER A 3 1.05 1.03 14.65
CA SER A 3 0.22 0.19 13.79
C SER A 3 0.26 0.75 12.36
N MET A 4 1.22 0.30 11.54
CA MET A 4 1.38 0.73 10.14
C MET A 4 0.08 0.70 9.30
N PRO A 5 -0.85 -0.28 9.47
CA PRO A 5 -2.06 -0.33 8.66
C PRO A 5 -3.08 0.78 8.96
N LEU A 6 -3.25 1.15 10.23
CA LEU A 6 -4.24 2.15 10.65
C LEU A 6 -3.84 3.57 10.25
N GLU A 7 -2.55 3.89 10.37
CA GLU A 7 -2.01 5.18 9.93
C GLU A 7 -2.09 5.34 8.41
N ARG A 8 -1.85 4.25 7.67
CA ARG A 8 -2.02 4.20 6.20
C ARG A 8 -3.47 4.40 5.77
N LEU A 9 -4.42 3.76 6.45
CA LEU A 9 -5.85 3.98 6.21
C LEU A 9 -6.22 5.45 6.41
N LYS A 10 -5.75 6.05 7.50
CA LYS A 10 -5.99 7.47 7.76
C LYS A 10 -5.43 8.38 6.66
N VAL A 11 -4.25 8.08 6.13
CA VAL A 11 -3.69 8.86 5.00
C VAL A 11 -4.54 8.69 3.74
N LEU A 12 -5.08 7.50 3.46
CA LEU A 12 -6.00 7.31 2.34
C LEU A 12 -7.30 8.13 2.52
N ASP A 13 -7.84 8.21 3.73
CA ASP A 13 -9.00 9.07 4.03
C ASP A 13 -8.69 10.55 3.78
N GLU A 14 -7.49 11.03 4.14
CA GLU A 14 -7.08 12.40 3.84
C GLU A 14 -6.91 12.64 2.33
N ILE A 15 -6.37 11.66 1.58
CA ILE A 15 -6.29 11.74 0.11
C ILE A 15 -7.70 11.83 -0.50
N GLU A 16 -8.69 11.07 -0.01
CA GLU A 16 -10.07 11.19 -0.48
C GLU A 16 -10.65 12.58 -0.25
N LYS A 17 -10.38 13.19 0.92
CA LYS A 17 -10.79 14.56 1.20
C LYS A 17 -10.11 15.56 0.26
N ASP A 18 -8.83 15.37 -0.01
CA ASP A 18 -8.09 16.22 -0.95
C ASP A 18 -8.65 16.10 -2.38
N ILE A 19 -9.06 14.90 -2.81
CA ILE A 19 -9.74 14.71 -4.11
C ILE A 19 -11.08 15.47 -4.14
N ALA A 20 -11.88 15.40 -3.07
CA ALA A 20 -13.11 16.18 -2.99
C ALA A 20 -12.82 17.70 -3.04
N GLN A 21 -11.71 18.14 -2.44
CA GLN A 21 -11.25 19.52 -2.49
C GLN A 21 -10.81 19.95 -3.90
N VAL A 22 -10.11 19.09 -4.65
CA VAL A 22 -9.76 19.30 -6.06
C VAL A 22 -11.03 19.57 -6.89
N LEU A 23 -12.03 18.70 -6.76
CA LEU A 23 -13.31 18.86 -7.47
C LEU A 23 -14.02 20.16 -7.09
N THR A 24 -14.00 20.52 -5.81
CA THR A 24 -14.61 21.76 -5.31
C THR A 24 -13.91 22.99 -5.88
N SER A 25 -12.58 23.02 -5.90
CA SER A 25 -11.81 24.13 -6.49
C SER A 25 -12.06 24.27 -8.00
N ALA A 26 -12.16 23.15 -8.74
CA ALA A 26 -12.54 23.18 -10.15
C ALA A 26 -13.97 23.71 -10.34
N SER A 27 -14.92 23.24 -9.53
CA SER A 27 -16.31 23.71 -9.55
C SER A 27 -16.39 25.22 -9.31
N HIS A 28 -15.63 25.76 -8.35
CA HIS A 28 -15.61 27.20 -8.09
C HIS A 28 -15.00 28.00 -9.25
N ALA A 29 -13.93 27.50 -9.89
CA ALA A 29 -13.36 28.13 -11.08
C ALA A 29 -14.38 28.19 -12.22
N LEU A 30 -15.07 27.08 -12.49
CA LEU A 30 -16.10 27.00 -13.54
C LEU A 30 -17.31 27.89 -13.21
N ALA A 31 -17.76 27.89 -11.96
CA ALA A 31 -18.85 28.75 -11.50
C ALA A 31 -18.49 30.24 -11.66
N GLU A 32 -17.25 30.63 -11.36
CA GLU A 32 -16.77 31.99 -11.57
C GLU A 32 -16.81 32.40 -13.04
N ILE A 33 -16.34 31.52 -13.93
CA ILE A 33 -16.34 31.75 -15.39
C ILE A 33 -17.78 31.90 -15.92
N SER A 34 -18.76 31.24 -15.30
CA SER A 34 -20.16 31.28 -15.72
C SER A 34 -20.91 32.58 -15.40
N LYS A 35 -20.31 33.50 -14.63
CA LYS A 35 -20.92 34.78 -14.26
C LYS A 35 -20.98 35.75 -15.46
N ASP A 36 -21.91 36.70 -15.42
CA ASP A 36 -22.00 37.78 -16.42
C ASP A 36 -20.72 38.61 -16.52
N LYS A 37 -20.00 38.76 -15.40
CA LYS A 37 -18.70 39.45 -15.30
C LYS A 37 -17.74 38.61 -14.45
N PRO A 38 -17.03 37.64 -15.06
CA PRO A 38 -16.14 36.76 -14.33
C PRO A 38 -14.92 37.51 -13.78
N SER A 39 -14.51 37.19 -12.56
CA SER A 39 -13.28 37.72 -11.96
C SER A 39 -12.08 36.85 -12.30
N GLN A 40 -11.22 37.33 -13.20
CA GLN A 40 -9.99 36.61 -13.59
C GLN A 40 -9.14 36.24 -12.37
N LYS A 41 -9.02 37.15 -11.39
CA LYS A 41 -8.26 36.91 -10.16
C LYS A 41 -8.81 35.73 -9.35
N GLN A 42 -10.13 35.58 -9.27
CA GLN A 42 -10.74 34.47 -8.54
C GLN A 42 -10.59 33.16 -9.31
N VAL A 43 -10.75 33.19 -10.63
CA VAL A 43 -10.47 32.02 -11.49
C VAL A 43 -9.03 31.54 -11.29
N ASP A 44 -8.04 32.44 -11.35
CA ASP A 44 -6.63 32.11 -11.18
C ASP A 44 -6.34 31.56 -9.78
N GLN A 45 -6.99 32.10 -8.74
CA GLN A 45 -6.88 31.59 -7.37
C GLN A 45 -7.43 30.17 -7.25
N HIS A 46 -8.64 29.91 -7.75
CA HIS A 46 -9.24 28.57 -7.72
C HIS A 46 -8.45 27.57 -8.55
N ASN A 47 -7.90 28.00 -9.69
CA ASN A 47 -7.06 27.17 -10.54
C ASN A 47 -5.72 26.85 -9.88
N THR A 48 -5.10 27.83 -9.21
CA THR A 48 -3.88 27.60 -8.42
C THR A 48 -4.12 26.61 -7.28
N GLN A 49 -5.24 26.76 -6.57
CA GLN A 49 -5.62 25.83 -5.51
C GLN A 49 -5.86 24.41 -6.06
N PHE A 50 -6.58 24.29 -7.18
CA PHE A 50 -6.80 23.03 -7.89
C PHE A 50 -5.47 22.33 -8.21
N LEU A 51 -4.53 23.04 -8.83
CA LEU A 51 -3.23 22.48 -9.21
C LEU A 51 -2.41 22.04 -8.00
N ASN A 52 -2.37 22.86 -6.94
CA ASN A 52 -1.63 22.54 -5.73
C ASN A 52 -2.18 21.30 -5.02
N THR A 53 -3.51 21.23 -4.85
CA THR A 53 -4.14 20.08 -4.21
C THR A 53 -4.01 18.82 -5.07
N LEU A 54 -4.14 18.94 -6.40
CA LEU A 54 -3.95 17.80 -7.30
C LEU A 54 -2.51 17.25 -7.24
N SER A 55 -1.52 18.13 -7.23
CA SER A 55 -0.11 17.72 -7.09
C SER A 55 0.18 17.03 -5.75
N SER A 56 -0.48 17.47 -4.67
CA SER A 56 -0.41 16.81 -3.36
C SER A 56 -0.99 15.39 -3.42
N VAL A 57 -2.19 15.24 -3.99
CA VAL A 57 -2.86 13.94 -4.20
C VAL A 57 -1.97 12.98 -4.99
N GLU A 58 -1.43 13.43 -6.12
CA GLU A 58 -0.54 12.62 -6.97
C GLU A 58 0.71 12.17 -6.21
N THR A 59 1.32 13.07 -5.45
CA THR A 59 2.54 12.78 -4.67
C THR A 59 2.27 11.74 -3.58
N GLU A 60 1.21 11.91 -2.80
CA GLU A 60 0.86 11.01 -1.69
C GLU A 60 0.41 9.63 -2.20
N LEU A 61 -0.40 9.59 -3.27
CA LEU A 61 -0.76 8.33 -3.92
C LEU A 61 0.47 7.59 -4.46
N THR A 62 1.41 8.31 -5.08
CA THR A 62 2.66 7.70 -5.58
C THR A 62 3.47 7.09 -4.43
N LYS A 63 3.59 7.77 -3.29
CA LYS A 63 4.24 7.22 -2.09
C LYS A 63 3.54 5.95 -1.61
N HIS A 64 2.21 5.91 -1.62
CA HIS A 64 1.42 4.74 -1.22
C HIS A 64 1.57 3.57 -2.19
N ILE A 65 1.59 3.82 -3.50
CA ILE A 65 1.87 2.81 -4.53
C ILE A 65 3.27 2.23 -4.33
N ASN A 66 4.29 3.07 -4.18
CA ASN A 66 5.66 2.63 -3.96
C ASN A 66 5.81 1.79 -2.68
N TYR A 67 5.11 2.18 -1.62
CA TYR A 67 5.07 1.38 -0.40
C TYR A 67 4.41 0.02 -0.63
N LEU A 68 3.25 -0.04 -1.30
CA LEU A 68 2.59 -1.30 -1.63
C LEU A 68 3.50 -2.21 -2.44
N ILE A 69 4.24 -1.67 -3.41
CA ILE A 69 5.26 -2.41 -4.16
C ILE A 69 6.33 -2.95 -3.19
N GLN A 70 6.88 -2.12 -2.31
CA GLN A 70 7.93 -2.52 -1.36
C GLN A 70 7.47 -3.60 -0.38
N VAL A 71 6.27 -3.51 0.19
CA VAL A 71 5.77 -4.51 1.15
C VAL A 71 5.27 -5.78 0.46
N SER A 72 4.73 -5.68 -0.77
CA SER A 72 4.27 -6.83 -1.54
C SER A 72 5.43 -7.61 -2.16
N THR A 73 6.60 -6.98 -2.33
CA THR A 73 7.83 -7.61 -2.86
C THR A 73 8.87 -7.93 -1.77
N GLY A 74 8.68 -7.43 -0.54
CA GLY A 74 9.68 -7.42 0.52
C GLY A 74 9.43 -8.37 1.70
N GLN A 75 8.55 -9.37 1.58
CA GLN A 75 8.45 -10.46 2.55
C GLN A 75 8.85 -11.79 1.89
N PRO A 76 10.14 -12.17 1.87
CA PRO A 76 10.44 -13.56 2.16
C PRO A 76 9.96 -13.75 3.60
N HIS A 77 8.73 -14.20 3.77
CA HIS A 77 8.15 -14.54 5.07
C HIS A 77 9.26 -15.15 5.94
N GLU A 78 9.51 -14.59 7.12
CA GLU A 78 10.28 -15.22 8.21
C GLU A 78 9.60 -16.53 8.71
N GLY A 79 8.80 -17.19 7.85
CA GLY A 79 8.13 -18.45 8.06
C GLY A 79 8.69 -19.60 7.22
N SER A 80 9.75 -19.41 6.42
CA SER A 80 10.47 -20.56 5.85
C SER A 80 11.44 -21.17 6.88
N ILE A 81 10.91 -21.52 8.04
CA ILE A 81 11.56 -22.39 9.02
C ILE A 81 11.37 -23.88 8.65
N VAL A 82 11.27 -24.20 7.36
CA VAL A 82 11.29 -25.58 6.86
C VAL A 82 12.05 -25.68 5.53
N MET A 83 13.31 -25.28 5.55
CA MET A 83 14.32 -26.01 4.77
C MET A 83 15.44 -26.39 5.73
N GLN A 84 15.15 -27.36 6.61
CA GLN A 84 16.23 -28.18 7.16
C GLN A 84 17.02 -28.73 5.96
N PRO A 85 18.36 -28.75 5.98
CA PRO A 85 19.06 -29.68 5.12
C PRO A 85 18.52 -31.05 5.53
N ARG A 86 17.69 -31.67 4.68
CA ARG A 86 17.29 -33.06 4.89
C ARG A 86 18.61 -33.82 4.99
N ASN A 87 18.95 -34.25 6.21
CA ASN A 87 19.87 -35.35 6.36
C ASN A 87 19.25 -36.47 5.52
N PRO A 88 19.91 -36.99 4.46
CA PRO A 88 19.32 -38.03 3.64
C PRO A 88 19.01 -39.33 4.40
N TYR A 89 19.32 -39.38 5.71
CA TYR A 89 19.12 -40.52 6.60
C TYR A 89 18.08 -40.33 7.72
N SER A 90 17.29 -39.26 7.76
CA SER A 90 16.21 -39.15 8.77
C SER A 90 14.87 -39.65 8.22
N TRP A 91 14.51 -40.88 8.61
CA TRP A 91 13.21 -41.51 8.38
C TRP A 91 12.19 -41.05 9.44
N PRO A 92 10.88 -40.94 9.12
CA PRO A 92 9.87 -40.64 10.12
C PRO A 92 9.70 -41.81 11.07
N ASP A 93 9.44 -41.48 12.33
CA ASP A 93 9.45 -42.35 13.49
C ASP A 93 8.80 -43.73 13.28
N SER A 94 9.46 -44.74 13.87
CA SER A 94 9.02 -46.14 14.08
C SER A 94 9.46 -47.15 13.02
N VAL A 95 10.76 -47.53 13.03
CA VAL A 95 11.29 -48.92 12.93
C VAL A 95 12.81 -48.83 13.05
N TRP A 96 13.39 -49.38 14.12
CA TRP A 96 14.84 -49.61 14.20
C TRP A 96 15.14 -50.99 13.60
N ILE A 97 15.66 -51.06 12.38
CA ILE A 97 16.27 -52.30 11.88
C ILE A 97 17.70 -52.34 12.40
N THR A 98 18.00 -53.31 13.27
CA THR A 98 19.38 -53.58 13.67
C THR A 98 20.14 -54.27 12.52
N PRO A 99 21.48 -54.19 12.46
CA PRO A 99 22.25 -54.60 11.28
C PRO A 99 22.16 -56.08 10.87
N ASN A 100 21.46 -56.91 11.65
CA ASN A 100 21.33 -58.36 11.44
C ASN A 100 19.92 -58.80 11.02
N GLY A 101 19.15 -57.95 10.36
CA GLY A 101 18.10 -58.40 9.42
C GLY A 101 16.94 -59.23 9.97
N ASP A 102 16.71 -59.27 11.28
CA ASP A 102 15.56 -59.97 11.86
C ASP A 102 14.45 -58.98 12.23
N CYS A 103 13.33 -59.05 11.50
CA CYS A 103 12.08 -58.39 11.89
C CYS A 103 11.43 -59.22 13.01
N GLN A 104 11.46 -58.74 14.25
CA GLN A 104 10.55 -59.24 15.28
C GLN A 104 9.30 -58.37 15.35
N ASN A 105 8.17 -59.07 15.49
CA ASN A 105 6.77 -58.65 15.44
C ASN A 105 6.41 -57.56 16.46
#